data_AF-A0A452EIV3-F1
#
_entry.id   AF-A0A452EIV3-F1
#
_cell.length_a   1.000
_cell.length_b   1.000
_cell.length_c   1.000
_cell.angle_alpha   90.00
_cell.angle_beta   90.00
_cell.angle_gamma   90.00
#
_symmetry.space_group_name_H-M   'P 1'
#
loop_
_entity.id
_entity.type
_entity.pdbx_description
1 polymer ?
#
loop_
_entity_poly.entity_id
_entity_poly.type
_entity_poly.pdbx_seq_one_letter_code
_entity_poly.pdbx_strand_id
1 'polypeptide(L)'
;EGSLCAQLCLNNLLQEEYFRPGELSSVAHQLGENGRRSASEDYHTFLQQPSGNMDHRAFYSIQVILYLLLRMICQIVTNSCR
;
A
#
# COMPACT_ATOMS: atom_id res chain seq x y z
N GLU A 1 -2.56 -14.65 6.57
CA GLU A 1 -1.70 -14.20 7.69
C GLU A 1 -0.97 -12.90 7.38
N GLY A 2 -0.29 -12.78 6.23
CA GLY A 2 0.41 -11.53 5.85
C GLY A 2 -0.50 -10.30 5.79
N SER A 3 -1.75 -10.47 5.34
CA SER A 3 -2.71 -9.36 5.29
C SER A 3 -3.03 -8.79 6.67
N LEU A 4 -3.08 -9.65 7.68
CA LEU A 4 -3.43 -9.30 9.05
C LEU A 4 -2.27 -8.60 9.77
N CYS A 5 -1.01 -8.99 9.50
CA CYS A 5 0.12 -8.40 10.20
C CYS A 5 0.33 -6.92 9.84
N ALA A 6 0.20 -6.56 8.56
CA ALA A 6 0.29 -5.18 8.11
C ALA A 6 -0.89 -4.34 8.61
N GLN A 7 -2.10 -4.90 8.59
CA GLN A 7 -3.29 -4.24 9.14
C GLN A 7 -3.11 -3.94 10.64
N LEU A 8 -2.75 -4.96 11.44
CA LEU A 8 -2.55 -4.81 12.87
C LEU A 8 -1.43 -3.83 13.19
N CYS A 9 -0.32 -3.88 12.45
CA CYS A 9 0.79 -2.93 12.60
C CYS A 9 0.32 -1.48 12.41
N LEU A 10 -0.36 -1.20 11.30
CA LEU A 10 -0.82 0.15 10.97
C LEU A 10 -1.90 0.66 11.94
N ASN A 11 -2.88 -0.17 12.28
CA ASN A 11 -3.96 0.22 13.20
C ASN A 11 -3.43 0.43 14.62
N ASN A 12 -2.51 -0.42 15.10
CA ASN A 12 -1.89 -0.24 16.41
C ASN A 12 -1.03 1.02 16.46
N LEU A 13 -0.28 1.31 15.39
CA LEU A 13 0.56 2.52 15.31
C LEU A 13 -0.28 3.80 15.35
N LEU A 14 -1.42 3.81 14.65
CA LEU A 14 -2.35 4.94 14.63
C LEU A 14 -3.35 4.94 15.79
N GLN A 15 -3.29 3.91 16.65
CA GLN A 15 -4.13 3.71 17.82
C GLN A 15 -5.64 3.68 17.53
N GLU A 16 -6.03 3.28 16.32
CA GLU A 16 -7.42 3.27 15.84
C GLU A 16 -7.56 2.29 14.65
N GLU A 17 -8.78 1.81 14.36
CA GLU A 17 -9.05 0.90 13.25
C GLU A 17 -9.22 1.60 11.90
N TYR A 18 -8.17 2.25 11.41
CA TYR A 18 -8.20 2.96 10.12
C TYR A 18 -8.22 2.05 8.90
N PHE A 19 -7.67 0.83 8.99
CA PHE A 19 -7.45 -0.02 7.83
C PHE A 19 -8.12 -1.40 7.95
N ARG A 20 -8.67 -1.85 6.82
CA ARG A 20 -9.15 -3.21 6.57
C ARG A 20 -8.24 -3.93 5.56
N PRO A 21 -8.11 -5.27 5.62
CA PRO A 21 -7.23 -6.04 4.72
C PRO A 21 -7.42 -5.77 3.23
N GLY A 22 -8.67 -5.61 2.78
CA GLY A 22 -8.98 -5.36 1.36
C GLY A 22 -8.50 -4.00 0.85
N GLU A 23 -8.38 -3.01 1.74
CA GLU A 23 -7.86 -1.68 1.38
C GLU A 23 -6.35 -1.73 1.10
N LEU A 24 -5.60 -2.51 1.90
CA LEU A 24 -4.16 -2.72 1.69
C LEU A 24 -3.91 -3.38 0.32
N SER A 25 -4.68 -4.42 -0.03
CA SER A 25 -4.56 -5.09 -1.33
C SER A 25 -4.88 -4.16 -2.50
N SER A 26 -5.91 -3.32 -2.36
CA SER A 26 -6.30 -2.35 -3.39
C SER A 26 -5.19 -1.33 -3.64
N VAL A 27 -4.56 -0.81 -2.58
CA VAL A 27 -3.42 0.10 -2.69
C VAL A 27 -2.18 -0.58 -3.27
N ALA A 28 -1.90 -1.83 -2.89
CA ALA A 28 -0.78 -2.59 -3.46
C ALA A 28 -0.94 -2.81 -4.98
N HIS A 29 -2.18 -3.03 -5.44
CA HIS A 29 -2.49 -3.11 -6.86
C HIS A 29 -2.27 -1.77 -7.56
N GLN A 30 -2.85 -0.69 -7.03
CA GLN A 30 -2.74 0.66 -7.58
C GLN A 30 -1.28 1.13 -7.70
N LEU A 31 -0.46 0.89 -6.67
CA LEU A 31 0.96 1.23 -6.71
C LEU A 31 1.72 0.41 -7.76
N GLY A 32 1.33 -0.86 -7.96
CA GLY A 32 1.89 -1.69 -9.02
C GLY A 32 1.52 -1.20 -10.42
N GLU A 33 0.27 -0.80 -10.64
CA GLU A 33 -0.17 -0.21 -11.92
C GLU A 33 0.53 1.13 -12.20
N ASN A 34 0.65 2.00 -11.20
CA ASN A 34 1.34 3.27 -11.34
C ASN A 34 2.83 3.09 -11.68
N GLY A 35 3.51 2.16 -11.01
CA GLY A 35 4.91 1.82 -11.32
C GLY A 35 5.08 1.33 -12.76
N ARG A 36 4.12 0.53 -13.28
CA ARG A 36 4.15 0.07 -14.68
C ARG A 36 3.93 1.19 -15.69
N ARG A 37 3.09 2.18 -15.38
CA ARG A 37 2.88 3.35 -16.25
C ARG A 37 4.13 4.23 -16.37
N SER A 38 4.99 4.23 -15.34
CA SER A 38 6.22 5.03 -15.31
C SER A 38 7.45 4.32 -15.89
N ALA A 39 7.38 3.02 -16.19
CA ALA A 39 8.49 2.27 -16.78
C ALA A 39 8.52 2.45 -18.31
N SER A 40 9.39 3.33 -18.80
CA SER A 40 9.48 3.69 -20.22
C SER A 40 10.46 2.85 -21.06
N GLU A 41 11.37 2.08 -20.46
CA GLU A 41 12.51 1.52 -21.20
C GLU A 41 12.44 -0.01 -21.48
N ASP A 42 11.54 -0.75 -20.85
CA ASP A 42 11.31 -2.19 -21.12
C ASP A 42 9.83 -2.57 -20.96
N TYR A 43 8.95 -1.79 -21.61
CA TYR A 43 7.51 -1.81 -21.42
C TYR A 43 6.88 -3.22 -21.52
N HIS A 44 7.31 -4.03 -22.50
CA HIS A 44 6.78 -5.39 -22.68
C HIS A 44 7.15 -6.36 -21.54
N THR A 45 8.38 -6.31 -21.05
CA THR A 45 8.86 -7.18 -19.95
C THR A 45 8.28 -6.73 -18.61
N PHE A 46 8.15 -5.42 -18.42
CA PHE A 46 7.65 -4.81 -17.18
C PHE A 46 6.13 -4.97 -17.00
N LEU A 47 5.36 -5.01 -18.09
CA LEU A 47 3.91 -5.29 -18.04
C LEU A 47 3.60 -6.73 -17.58
N GLN A 48 4.45 -7.69 -17.94
CA GLN A 48 4.24 -9.10 -17.59
C GLN A 48 4.68 -9.45 -16.17
N GLN A 49 5.54 -8.64 -15.56
CA GLN A 49 5.98 -8.90 -14.18
C GLN A 49 4.85 -8.65 -13.18
N PRO A 50 4.60 -9.57 -12.24
CA PRO A 50 3.68 -9.32 -11.14
C PRO A 50 4.14 -8.14 -10.29
N SER A 51 3.19 -7.44 -9.65
CA SER A 51 3.50 -6.30 -8.80
C SER A 51 4.32 -6.79 -7.60
N GLY A 52 5.50 -6.20 -7.37
CA GLY A 52 6.32 -6.48 -6.19
C GLY A 52 5.74 -5.95 -4.87
N ASN A 53 4.53 -5.37 -4.90
CA ASN A 53 3.91 -4.73 -3.75
C ASN A 53 3.08 -5.66 -2.86
N MET A 54 2.73 -6.85 -3.36
CA MET A 54 2.00 -7.86 -2.59
C MET A 54 2.35 -9.26 -3.09
N ASP A 55 2.69 -10.17 -2.17
CA ASP A 55 2.93 -11.57 -2.52
C ASP A 55 1.66 -12.45 -2.41
N HIS A 56 1.78 -13.72 -2.79
CA HIS A 56 0.69 -14.70 -2.75
C HIS A 56 0.20 -15.04 -1.32
N ARG A 57 0.95 -14.68 -0.27
CA ARG A 57 0.58 -14.84 1.14
C ARG A 57 0.02 -13.56 1.75
N ALA A 58 -0.15 -12.53 0.92
CA ALA A 58 -0.57 -11.17 1.27
C ALA A 58 0.40 -10.43 2.19
N PHE A 59 1.70 -10.68 2.11
CA PHE A 59 2.70 -9.75 2.63
C PHE A 59 2.85 -8.57 1.69
N TYR A 60 2.96 -7.38 2.27
CA TYR A 60 3.04 -6.13 1.52
C TYR A 60 4.45 -5.55 1.52
N SER A 61 4.83 -4.91 0.43
CA SER A 61 6.10 -4.18 0.37
C SER A 61 6.09 -2.97 1.31
N ILE A 62 7.27 -2.52 1.71
CA ILE A 62 7.44 -1.30 2.50
C ILE A 62 6.79 -0.09 1.82
N GLN A 63 6.75 -0.06 0.48
CA GLN A 63 6.12 1.01 -0.29
C GLN A 63 4.62 1.12 -0.01
N VAL A 64 3.91 0.00 0.12
CA VAL A 64 2.48 -0.02 0.47
C VAL A 64 2.26 0.51 1.89
N ILE A 65 3.06 0.03 2.84
CA ILE A 65 2.96 0.42 4.26
C ILE A 65 3.21 1.92 4.43
N LEU A 66 4.29 2.44 3.85
CA LEU A 66 4.63 3.86 3.93
C LEU A 66 3.61 4.75 3.24
N TYR A 67 3.10 4.35 2.07
CA TYR A 67 2.09 5.12 1.34
C TYR A 67 0.81 5.27 2.16
N LEU A 68 0.30 4.18 2.75
CA LEU A 68 -0.89 4.20 3.60
C LEU A 68 -0.69 5.05 4.85
N LEU A 69 0.44 4.86 5.54
CA LEU A 69 0.76 5.59 6.76
C LEU A 69 0.85 7.10 6.51
N LEU A 70 1.64 7.51 5.51
CA LEU A 70 1.80 8.93 5.16
C LEU A 70 0.48 9.55 4.71
N ARG A 71 -0.29 8.84 3.87
CA ARG A 71 -1.61 9.30 3.42
C ARG A 71 -2.54 9.57 4.61
N MET A 72 -2.59 8.66 5.58
CA MET A 72 -3.44 8.83 6.77
C MET A 72 -2.94 9.92 7.71
N ILE A 73 -1.63 10.00 7.97
CA ILE A 73 -1.06 11.08 8.79
C ILE A 73 -1.38 12.44 8.18
N CYS A 74 -1.19 12.62 6.86
CA CYS A 74 -1.52 13.85 6.17
C CYS A 74 -3.01 14.20 6.31
N GLN A 75 -3.91 13.22 6.19
CA GLN A 75 -5.35 13.43 6.33
C GLN A 75 -5.72 13.85 7.77
N ILE A 76 -5.16 13.18 8.78
CA ILE A 76 -5.38 13.50 10.20
C ILE A 76 -4.90 14.92 10.51
N VAL A 77 -3.65 15.24 10.13
CA VAL A 77 -3.08 16.58 10.37
C VAL A 77 -3.89 17.66 9.67
N THR A 78 -4.30 17.42 8.42
CA THR A 78 -5.09 18.39 7.64
C THR A 78 -6.47 18.63 8.26
N ASN A 79 -7.13 17.58 8.77
CA ASN A 79 -8.40 17.72 9.47
C ASN A 79 -8.25 18.40 10.82
N SER A 80 -7.16 18.16 11.55
CA SER A 80 -6.89 18.79 12.84
C SER A 80 -6.51 20.28 12.72
N CYS A 81 -5.97 20.70 11.58
CA CYS A 81 -5.65 22.10 11.30
C CYS A 81 -6.85 22.92 10.77
N ARG A 82 -8.00 22.28 10.57
CA ARG A 82 -9.23 22.92 10.09
C ARG A 82 -10.19 23.19 11.23
#